data_AF-A0A0Q6NWM5-F1
#
_entry.id   AF-A0A0Q6NWM5-F1
#
_cell.length_a   1.000
_cell.length_b   1.000
_cell.length_c   1.000
_cell.angle_alpha   90.00
_cell.angle_beta   90.00
_cell.angle_gamma   90.00
#
_symmetry.space_group_name_H-M   'P 1'
#
loop_
_entity.id
_entity.type
_entity.pdbx_description
1 polymer ?
#
loop_
_entity_poly.entity_id
_entity_poly.type
_entity_poly.pdbx_seq_one_letter_code
_entity_poly.pdbx_strand_id
1 'polypeptide(L)'
;MKHEYIMSLSIYHATKQKLLTHGVKNTEDGNLTLTDKRLFLLFVRLERARRSKCFEAVQAAVCAIETYAKSIGKRQVAIFAYMYMRFSDGTPKMTHLDETLEGGGVRKIKEYRRPVTDEEITIAAWARVKFDRYENSFFRALYSNRR
;
A
#
# COMPACT_ATOMS: atom_id res chain seq x y z
N MET A 1 13.94 30.64 -6.65
CA MET A 1 13.34 29.29 -6.83
C MET A 1 14.23 28.31 -6.11
N LYS A 2 13.75 27.70 -5.03
CA LYS A 2 14.49 26.70 -4.26
C LYS A 2 14.54 25.41 -5.07
N HIS A 3 15.73 25.04 -5.55
CA HIS A 3 15.98 23.70 -6.06
C HIS A 3 15.70 22.72 -4.92
N GLU A 4 14.61 21.94 -5.07
CA GLU A 4 14.27 20.83 -4.20
C GLU A 4 15.39 19.80 -4.25
N TYR A 5 16.27 19.89 -3.25
CA TYR A 5 17.15 18.83 -2.85
C TYR A 5 16.28 17.67 -2.35
N ILE A 6 15.81 16.80 -3.25
CA ILE A 6 15.28 15.49 -2.86
C ILE A 6 16.50 14.71 -2.36
N MET A 7 16.87 14.94 -1.10
CA MET A 7 17.75 14.01 -0.39
C MET A 7 17.15 12.63 -0.58
N SER A 8 17.92 11.70 -1.17
CA SER A 8 17.54 10.31 -1.27
C SER A 8 17.36 9.76 0.16
N LEU A 9 16.16 9.87 0.71
CA LEU A 9 15.83 9.35 2.02
C LEU A 9 16.19 7.87 2.02
N SER A 10 16.93 7.43 3.05
CA SER A 10 17.25 6.02 3.20
C SER A 10 15.97 5.20 3.10
N ILE A 11 16.03 4.03 2.47
CA ILE A 11 14.81 3.22 2.24
C ILE A 11 14.07 2.92 3.53
N TYR A 12 14.81 2.78 4.64
CA TYR A 12 14.26 2.67 5.99
C TYR A 12 13.47 3.90 6.40
N HIS A 13 14.02 5.10 6.20
CA HIS A 13 13.32 6.34 6.52
C HIS A 13 12.08 6.51 5.64
N ALA A 14 12.20 6.31 4.33
CA ALA A 14 11.06 6.39 3.41
C ALA A 14 9.96 5.40 3.78
N THR A 15 10.33 4.17 4.16
CA THR A 15 9.39 3.14 4.63
C THR A 15 8.68 3.61 5.90
N LYS A 16 9.44 4.07 6.89
CA LYS A 16 8.89 4.56 8.15
C LYS A 16 7.92 5.72 7.95
N GLN A 17 8.30 6.74 7.17
CA GLN A 17 7.44 7.89 6.91
C GLN A 17 6.13 7.49 6.23
N LYS A 18 6.21 6.61 5.23
CA LYS A 18 5.01 6.14 4.54
C LYS A 18 4.11 5.28 5.43
N LEU A 19 4.66 4.49 6.35
CA LEU A 19 3.86 3.79 7.35
C LEU A 19 3.15 4.79 8.29
N LEU A 20 3.86 5.84 8.72
CA LEU A 20 3.29 6.89 9.56
C LEU A 20 2.13 7.63 8.89
N THR A 21 2.24 7.97 7.60
CA THR A 21 1.14 8.61 6.85
C THR A 21 -0.09 7.71 6.70
N HIS A 22 0.09 6.39 6.78
CA HIS A 22 -1.01 5.41 6.80
C HIS A 22 -1.55 5.13 8.21
N GLY A 23 -1.10 5.88 9.23
CA GLY A 23 -1.68 5.84 10.57
C GLY A 23 -1.31 4.61 11.39
N VAL A 24 -0.18 3.95 11.10
CA VAL A 24 0.26 2.78 11.89
C VAL A 24 0.39 3.08 13.39
N LYS A 25 0.67 4.33 13.78
CA LYS A 25 0.75 4.73 15.19
C LYS A 25 -0.60 4.94 15.87
N ASN A 26 -1.71 4.89 15.15
CA ASN A 26 -3.03 5.22 15.68
C ASN A 26 -3.67 4.07 16.49
N THR A 27 -3.02 2.90 16.49
CA THR A 27 -3.43 1.70 17.23
C THR A 27 -2.20 0.96 17.77
N GLU A 28 -2.38 0.21 18.86
CA GLU A 28 -1.31 -0.59 19.48
C GLU A 28 -0.75 -1.63 18.50
N ASP A 29 -1.65 -2.40 17.89
CA ASP A 29 -1.28 -3.42 16.90
C ASP A 29 -0.63 -2.82 15.65
N GLY A 30 -1.08 -1.63 15.23
CA GLY A 30 -0.43 -0.93 14.12
C GLY A 30 0.99 -0.51 14.46
N ASN A 31 1.25 -0.07 15.69
CA ASN A 31 2.56 0.37 16.13
C ASN A 31 3.61 -0.75 16.07
N LEU A 32 3.18 -2.02 16.12
CA LEU A 32 4.05 -3.18 15.88
C LEU A 32 4.76 -3.12 14.52
N THR A 33 4.16 -2.49 13.49
CA THR A 33 4.83 -2.31 12.18
C THR A 33 6.11 -1.48 12.28
N LEU A 34 6.28 -0.69 13.34
CA LEU A 34 7.45 0.14 13.59
C LEU A 34 8.36 -0.43 14.67
N THR A 35 7.80 -1.08 15.70
CA THR A 35 8.55 -1.56 16.87
C THR A 35 9.05 -2.99 16.71
N ASP A 36 8.32 -3.85 15.98
CA ASP A 36 8.78 -5.18 15.63
C ASP A 36 9.78 -5.10 14.47
N LYS A 37 11.04 -5.41 14.75
CA LYS A 37 12.14 -5.33 13.78
C LYS A 37 11.89 -6.20 12.56
N ARG A 38 11.36 -7.41 12.73
CA ARG A 38 11.15 -8.35 11.62
C ARG A 38 10.01 -7.86 10.73
N LEU A 39 8.90 -7.43 11.32
CA LEU A 39 7.79 -6.85 10.57
C LEU A 39 8.22 -5.60 9.81
N PHE A 40 8.95 -4.69 10.46
CA PHE A 40 9.46 -3.48 9.81
C PHE A 40 10.36 -3.81 8.61
N LEU A 41 11.26 -4.79 8.73
CA LEU A 41 12.11 -5.22 7.62
C LEU A 41 11.30 -5.84 6.46
N LEU A 42 10.19 -6.51 6.74
CA LEU A 42 9.28 -6.98 5.69
C LEU A 42 8.63 -5.82 4.93
N PHE A 43 8.26 -4.73 5.61
CA PHE A 43 7.79 -3.51 4.94
C PHE A 43 8.90 -2.82 4.13
N VAL A 44 10.14 -2.84 4.60
CA VAL A 44 11.29 -2.35 3.79
C VAL A 44 11.47 -3.20 2.53
N ARG A 45 11.30 -4.52 2.61
CA ARG A 45 11.32 -5.42 1.45
C ARG A 45 10.17 -5.10 0.49
N LEU A 46 8.97 -4.80 1.00
CA LEU A 46 7.84 -4.37 0.18
C LEU A 46 8.15 -3.06 -0.56
N GLU A 47 8.76 -2.08 0.11
CA GLU A 47 9.17 -0.82 -0.54
C GLU A 47 10.22 -1.06 -1.63
N ARG A 48 11.16 -1.99 -1.45
CA ARG A 48 12.10 -2.40 -2.50
C ARG A 48 11.38 -2.99 -3.71
N ALA A 49 10.48 -3.94 -3.47
CA ALA A 49 9.72 -4.60 -4.53
C ALA A 49 8.83 -3.62 -5.30
N ARG A 50 8.23 -2.65 -4.59
CA ARG A 50 7.46 -1.57 -5.22
C ARG A 50 8.34 -0.69 -6.11
N ARG A 51 9.52 -0.28 -5.64
CA ARG A 51 10.45 0.54 -6.42
C ARG A 51 10.99 -0.17 -7.67
N SER A 52 11.14 -1.49 -7.61
CA SER A 52 11.51 -2.30 -8.77
C SER A 52 10.33 -2.61 -9.71
N LYS A 53 9.11 -2.16 -9.36
CA LYS A 53 7.88 -2.34 -10.16
C LYS A 53 7.57 -3.79 -10.54
N CYS A 54 8.04 -4.76 -9.75
CA CYS A 54 7.84 -6.18 -10.02
C CYS A 54 6.63 -6.70 -9.25
N PHE A 55 5.57 -7.08 -9.96
CA PHE A 55 4.32 -7.54 -9.35
C PHE A 55 4.52 -8.78 -8.48
N GLU A 56 5.25 -9.78 -8.96
CA GLU A 56 5.56 -11.00 -8.22
C GLU A 56 6.33 -10.71 -6.92
N ALA A 57 7.33 -9.83 -6.99
CA ALA A 57 8.09 -9.44 -5.81
C ALA A 57 7.22 -8.71 -4.78
N VAL A 58 6.27 -7.87 -5.24
CA VAL A 58 5.29 -7.21 -4.37
C VAL A 58 4.38 -8.24 -3.71
N GLN A 59 3.82 -9.18 -4.47
CA GLN A 59 2.95 -10.23 -3.94
C GLN A 59 3.70 -11.11 -2.91
N ALA A 60 4.93 -11.51 -3.21
CA ALA A 60 5.76 -12.28 -2.31
C ALA A 60 6.06 -11.51 -1.00
N ALA A 61 6.35 -10.21 -1.10
CA ALA A 61 6.58 -9.37 0.08
C ALA A 61 5.31 -9.22 0.94
N VAL A 62 4.15 -9.01 0.33
CA VAL A 62 2.86 -8.94 1.06
C VAL A 62 2.52 -10.28 1.69
N CYS A 63 2.70 -11.40 0.99
CA CYS A 63 2.47 -12.74 1.54
C CYS A 63 3.36 -13.02 2.76
N ALA A 64 4.62 -12.58 2.72
CA ALA A 64 5.52 -12.68 3.87
C ALA A 64 5.03 -11.84 5.07
N ILE A 65 4.50 -10.64 4.83
CA ILE A 65 3.88 -9.80 5.88
C ILE A 65 2.64 -10.49 6.45
N GLU A 66 1.73 -10.97 5.60
CA GLU A 66 0.52 -11.68 6.03
C GLU A 66 0.85 -12.91 6.89
N THR A 67 1.81 -13.72 6.44
CA THR A 67 2.28 -14.92 7.13
C THR A 67 2.86 -14.56 8.49
N TYR A 68 3.72 -13.55 8.54
CA TYR A 68 4.34 -13.14 9.80
C TYR A 68 3.32 -12.53 10.77
N ALA A 69 2.45 -11.63 10.28
CA ALA A 69 1.37 -11.04 11.07
C ALA A 69 0.44 -12.11 11.65
N LYS A 70 0.11 -13.15 10.87
CA LYS A 70 -0.65 -14.31 11.34
C LYS A 70 0.10 -15.07 12.43
N SER A 71 1.42 -15.29 12.27
CA SER A 71 2.23 -16.04 13.23
C SER A 71 2.33 -15.38 14.61
N ILE A 72 2.24 -14.06 14.68
CA ILE A 72 2.21 -13.30 15.94
C ILE A 72 0.77 -13.03 16.45
N GLY A 73 -0.26 -13.63 15.83
CA GLY A 73 -1.65 -13.43 16.21
C GLY A 73 -2.24 -12.06 15.86
N LYS A 74 -1.58 -11.29 14.99
CA LYS A 74 -1.95 -9.91 14.63
C LYS A 74 -2.28 -9.78 13.14
N ARG A 75 -3.09 -10.71 12.61
CA ARG A 75 -3.44 -10.79 11.18
C ARG A 75 -3.93 -9.47 10.59
N GLN A 76 -4.69 -8.70 11.37
CA GLN A 76 -5.23 -7.39 11.02
C GLN A 76 -4.17 -6.37 10.59
N VAL A 77 -2.93 -6.50 11.06
CA VAL A 77 -1.80 -5.62 10.69
C VAL A 77 -1.46 -5.70 9.20
N ALA A 78 -1.85 -6.78 8.51
CA ALA A 78 -1.69 -6.89 7.07
C ALA A 78 -2.46 -5.81 6.29
N ILE A 79 -3.48 -5.15 6.88
CA ILE A 79 -4.18 -4.02 6.23
C ILE A 79 -3.20 -2.91 5.83
N PHE A 80 -2.16 -2.68 6.64
CA PHE A 80 -1.17 -1.64 6.36
C PHE A 80 -0.35 -1.96 5.12
N ALA A 81 -0.10 -3.23 4.80
CA ALA A 81 0.56 -3.61 3.54
C ALA A 81 -0.33 -3.29 2.33
N TYR A 82 -1.64 -3.55 2.43
CA TYR A 82 -2.57 -3.20 1.36
C TYR A 82 -2.70 -1.68 1.19
N MET A 83 -2.79 -0.93 2.30
CA MET A 83 -2.79 0.54 2.28
C MET A 83 -1.51 1.10 1.66
N TYR A 84 -0.37 0.54 2.04
CA TYR A 84 0.96 0.94 1.54
C TYR A 84 1.06 0.87 0.02
N MET A 85 0.40 -0.11 -0.59
CA MET A 85 0.38 -0.29 -2.04
C MET A 85 -0.78 0.44 -2.73
N ARG A 86 -1.97 0.44 -2.12
CA ARG A 86 -3.17 1.13 -2.63
C ARG A 86 -2.94 2.63 -2.71
N PHE A 87 -2.40 3.26 -1.69
CA PHE A 87 -2.19 4.71 -1.69
C PHE A 87 -0.81 5.05 -2.29
N SER A 88 -0.61 4.63 -3.53
CA SER A 88 0.59 4.90 -4.33
C SER A 88 0.24 5.67 -5.61
N ASP A 89 1.25 6.07 -6.37
CA ASP A 89 1.07 6.77 -7.65
C ASP A 89 0.30 5.93 -8.68
N GLY A 90 0.32 4.60 -8.56
CA GLY A 90 -0.45 3.69 -9.41
C GLY A 90 -1.97 3.76 -9.17
N THR A 91 -2.41 4.46 -8.13
CA THR A 91 -3.83 4.76 -7.93
C THR A 91 -4.18 6.10 -8.59
N PRO A 92 -5.19 6.14 -9.48
CA PRO A 92 -5.62 7.36 -10.15
C PRO A 92 -5.92 8.47 -9.14
N LYS A 93 -5.55 9.72 -9.48
CA LYS A 93 -6.05 10.90 -8.79
C LYS A 93 -7.51 11.19 -9.15
N MET A 94 -7.90 10.84 -10.38
CA MET A 94 -9.26 11.02 -10.90
C MET A 94 -9.60 9.83 -11.80
N THR A 95 -10.82 9.33 -11.67
CA THR A 95 -11.42 8.42 -12.66
C THR A 95 -12.62 9.15 -13.24
N HIS A 96 -12.60 9.38 -14.55
CA HIS A 96 -13.70 10.08 -15.23
C HIS A 96 -14.88 9.12 -15.43
N LEU A 97 -16.04 9.70 -15.73
CA LEU A 97 -17.21 8.91 -16.12
C LEU A 97 -16.87 8.08 -17.35
N ASP A 98 -17.40 6.85 -17.35
CA ASP A 98 -17.28 5.93 -18.48
C ASP A 98 -17.97 6.56 -19.69
N GLU A 99 -17.26 6.61 -20.82
CA GLU A 99 -17.78 7.14 -22.08
C GLU A 99 -18.20 5.96 -22.96
N THR A 100 -19.50 5.86 -23.25
CA THR A 100 -20.01 4.88 -24.22
C THR A 100 -19.68 5.35 -25.63
N LEU A 101 -18.98 4.52 -26.39
CA LEU A 101 -18.60 4.80 -27.77
C LEU A 101 -19.66 4.30 -28.74
N GLU A 102 -19.78 4.97 -29.90
CA GLU A 102 -20.58 4.46 -31.02
C GLU A 102 -20.04 3.08 -31.43
N GLY A 103 -20.84 2.03 -31.22
CA GLY A 103 -20.44 0.62 -31.38
C GLY A 103 -20.47 -0.20 -30.09
N GLY A 104 -20.88 0.38 -28.96
CA GLY A 104 -21.10 -0.37 -27.70
C GLY A 104 -19.84 -0.60 -26.86
N GLY A 105 -18.70 -0.06 -27.29
CA GLY A 105 -17.48 -0.01 -26.48
C GLY A 105 -17.62 0.98 -25.32
N VAL A 106 -16.81 0.78 -24.28
CA VAL A 106 -16.72 1.71 -23.14
C VAL A 106 -15.28 2.19 -22.99
N ARG A 107 -15.07 3.50 -23.07
CA ARG A 107 -13.79 4.14 -22.78
C ARG A 107 -13.71 4.51 -21.31
N LYS A 108 -12.63 4.09 -20.67
CA LYS A 108 -12.32 4.43 -19.27
C LYS A 108 -11.13 5.36 -19.23
N ILE A 109 -11.33 6.59 -18.75
CA ILE A 109 -10.27 7.60 -18.63
C ILE A 109 -9.87 7.73 -17.17
N LYS A 110 -8.57 7.60 -16.91
CA LYS A 110 -7.96 7.73 -15.59
C LYS A 110 -6.82 8.73 -15.64
N GLU A 111 -6.84 9.71 -14.74
CA GLU A 111 -5.72 10.62 -14.56
C GLU A 111 -4.86 10.17 -13.38
N TYR A 112 -3.54 10.18 -13.59
CA TYR A 112 -2.54 9.87 -12.58
C TYR A 112 -1.78 11.15 -12.18
N ARG A 113 -1.12 11.10 -11.01
CA ARG A 113 -0.32 12.24 -10.51
C ARG A 113 0.98 12.45 -11.28
N ARG A 114 1.46 11.39 -11.94
CA ARG A 114 2.64 11.34 -12.80
C ARG A 114 2.46 10.22 -13.83
N PRO A 115 3.33 10.11 -14.84
CA PRO A 115 3.39 8.91 -15.68
C PRO A 115 3.59 7.65 -14.83
N VAL A 116 2.80 6.61 -15.11
CA VAL A 116 2.81 5.31 -14.43
C VAL A 116 2.86 4.18 -15.46
N THR A 117 3.47 3.06 -15.12
CA THR A 117 3.49 1.87 -15.97
C THR A 117 2.29 0.97 -15.71
N ASP A 118 1.99 0.07 -16.66
CA ASP A 118 0.92 -0.93 -16.51
C ASP A 118 1.13 -1.83 -15.28
N GLU A 119 2.38 -2.20 -14.97
CA GLU A 119 2.72 -2.87 -13.70
C GLU A 119 2.31 -2.06 -12.48
N GLU A 120 2.58 -0.75 -12.43
CA GLU A 120 2.23 0.09 -11.29
C GLU A 120 0.70 0.17 -11.12
N ILE A 121 -0.04 0.25 -12.24
CA ILE A 121 -1.50 0.22 -12.26
C ILE A 121 -2.02 -1.13 -11.76
N THR A 122 -1.44 -2.23 -12.24
CA THR A 122 -1.82 -3.60 -11.86
C THR A 122 -1.58 -3.87 -10.38
N ILE A 123 -0.42 -3.46 -9.87
CA ILE A 123 -0.07 -3.52 -8.44
C ILE A 123 -1.12 -2.77 -7.61
N ALA A 124 -1.46 -1.54 -8.00
CA ALA A 124 -2.42 -0.70 -7.27
C ALA A 124 -3.85 -1.28 -7.33
N ALA A 125 -4.28 -1.79 -8.49
CA ALA A 125 -5.57 -2.43 -8.66
C ALA A 125 -5.71 -3.69 -7.79
N TRP A 126 -4.68 -4.54 -7.78
CA TRP A 126 -4.62 -5.72 -6.91
C TRP A 126 -4.66 -5.33 -5.43
N ALA A 127 -3.87 -4.32 -5.02
CA ALA A 127 -3.86 -3.84 -3.64
C ALA A 127 -5.22 -3.28 -3.20
N ARG A 128 -5.94 -2.60 -4.11
CA ARG A 128 -7.31 -2.14 -3.87
C ARG A 128 -8.25 -3.32 -3.59
N VAL A 129 -8.25 -4.35 -4.43
CA VAL A 129 -9.09 -5.55 -4.22
C VAL A 129 -8.79 -6.21 -2.87
N LYS A 130 -7.52 -6.29 -2.49
CA LYS A 130 -7.11 -6.83 -1.19
C LYS A 130 -7.60 -5.95 -0.03
N PHE A 131 -7.44 -4.64 -0.14
CA PHE A 131 -7.90 -3.71 0.88
C PHE A 131 -9.43 -3.77 1.04
N ASP A 132 -10.19 -3.62 -0.05
CA ASP A 132 -11.66 -3.61 -0.03
C ASP A 132 -12.23 -4.92 0.55
N ARG A 133 -11.54 -6.05 0.33
CA ARG A 133 -11.92 -7.35 0.89
C ARG A 133 -11.79 -7.42 2.42
N TYR A 134 -10.78 -6.77 2.99
CA TYR A 134 -10.41 -6.96 4.41
C TYR A 134 -10.61 -5.72 5.28
N GLU A 135 -10.83 -4.54 4.72
CA GLU A 135 -10.86 -3.26 5.44
C GLU A 135 -11.81 -3.29 6.64
N ASN A 136 -13.05 -3.74 6.45
CA ASN A 136 -14.08 -3.68 7.48
C ASN A 136 -13.74 -4.57 8.68
N SER A 137 -13.27 -5.80 8.43
CA SER A 137 -12.94 -6.74 9.49
C SER A 137 -11.61 -6.38 10.18
N PHE A 138 -10.61 -5.94 9.42
CA PHE A 138 -9.29 -5.62 9.97
C PHE A 138 -9.30 -4.29 10.72
N PHE A 139 -9.99 -3.26 10.24
CA PHE A 139 -10.16 -2.03 11.01
C PHE A 139 -10.94 -2.26 12.29
N ARG A 140 -12.02 -3.05 12.24
CA ARG A 140 -12.75 -3.42 13.48
C ARG A 140 -11.82 -4.08 14.49
N ALA A 141 -10.99 -5.04 14.08
CA ALA A 141 -10.04 -5.71 14.96
C ALA A 141 -8.90 -4.79 15.45
N LEU A 142 -8.42 -3.86 14.62
CA LEU A 142 -7.39 -2.88 15.01
C LEU A 142 -7.91 -1.88 16.05
N TYR A 143 -9.17 -1.47 15.93
CA TYR A 143 -9.77 -0.46 16.80
C TYR A 143 -10.54 -1.04 17.99
N SER A 144 -10.87 -2.33 17.99
CA SER A 144 -11.47 -3.00 19.16
C SER A 144 -10.55 -3.02 20.38
N ASN A 145 -9.24 -2.87 20.17
CA ASN A 145 -8.21 -2.84 21.21
C ASN A 145 -7.72 -1.41 21.53
N ARG A 146 -8.46 -0.35 21.16
CA ARG A 146 -8.14 1.01 21.66
C ARG A 146 -8.45 1.06 23.16
N ARG A 147 -7.41 1.02 23.98
CA ARG A 147 -7.45 1.52 25.37
C ARG A 147 -7.01 2.97 25.40
#